data_AF-A0A962WRX3-F1
#
_entry.id   AF-A0A962WRX3-F1
#
_cell.length_a   1.000
_cell.length_b   1.000
_cell.length_c   1.000
_cell.angle_alpha   90.00
_cell.angle_beta   90.00
_cell.angle_gamma   90.00
#
_symmetry.space_group_name_H-M   'P 1'
#
loop_
_entity.id
_entity.type
_entity.pdbx_description
1 polymer ?
#
loop_
_entity_poly.entity_id
_entity_poly.type
_entity_poly.pdbx_seq_one_letter_code
_entity_poly.pdbx_strand_id
1 'polypeptide(L)'
;MKFSDFRGKPLVLSLVYTSCYHICPMTTRNLHKVVEKARTALGGDSFSVAILGFDAQHDTPQAMLSYARKQGIENAAFHLLSADSDTVNALTKQLGFQFFTSPNGFDHIVQASVIDAEGVLYTQVYGEVFETPLLVEPLKDLVLDRPKPGQTFLDELVNKVRFFCTAYDPSRDGYQFDYSLFIGLTIGAFIILSGLLFVLLELLKRSRLDRDRHMQR
;
A
#
# COMPACT_ATOMS: atom_id res chain seq x y z
N MET A 1 -17.92 14.83 6.61
CA MET A 1 -17.20 13.55 6.63
C MET A 1 -16.81 13.28 8.07
N LYS A 2 -17.05 12.07 8.58
CA LYS A 2 -16.61 11.62 9.90
C LYS A 2 -15.39 10.74 9.73
N PHE A 3 -14.55 10.64 10.75
CA PHE A 3 -13.39 9.73 10.70
C PHE A 3 -13.81 8.26 10.49
N SER A 4 -15.01 7.89 10.95
CA SER A 4 -15.63 6.58 10.68
C SER A 4 -15.82 6.27 9.19
N ASP A 5 -15.88 7.29 8.33
CA ASP A 5 -16.08 7.12 6.90
C ASP A 5 -14.84 6.51 6.22
N PHE A 6 -13.68 6.51 6.89
CA PHE A 6 -12.44 5.88 6.42
C PHE A 6 -12.31 4.41 6.81
N ARG A 7 -13.28 3.84 7.54
CA ARG A 7 -13.24 2.42 7.90
C ARG A 7 -13.42 1.53 6.68
N GLY A 8 -12.86 0.32 6.76
CA GLY A 8 -12.94 -0.69 5.71
C GLY A 8 -11.78 -0.68 4.71
N LYS A 9 -10.91 0.34 4.75
CA LYS A 9 -9.61 0.35 4.05
C LYS A 9 -8.53 1.00 4.93
N PRO A 10 -7.24 0.66 4.76
CA PRO A 10 -6.16 1.37 5.43
C PRO A 10 -6.19 2.86 5.07
N LEU A 11 -5.74 3.71 6.00
CA LEU A 11 -5.69 5.15 5.86
C LEU A 11 -4.26 5.65 6.11
N VAL A 12 -3.73 6.42 5.16
CA VAL A 12 -2.54 7.25 5.38
C VAL A 12 -3.02 8.63 5.80
N LEU A 13 -2.69 9.06 7.01
CA LEU A 13 -3.03 10.35 7.57
C LEU A 13 -1.79 11.21 7.76
N SER A 14 -1.78 12.40 7.17
CA SER A 14 -0.73 13.40 7.35
C SER A 14 -1.31 14.67 7.97
N LEU A 15 -0.61 15.24 8.95
CA LEU A 15 -0.98 16.49 9.60
C LEU A 15 -0.13 17.63 9.05
N VAL A 16 -0.79 18.70 8.64
CA VAL A 16 -0.16 19.92 8.09
C VAL A 16 -0.81 21.14 8.72
N TYR A 17 -0.22 22.31 8.50
CA TYR A 17 -0.91 23.58 8.67
C TYR A 17 -0.66 24.45 7.45
N THR A 18 -1.72 25.10 6.95
CA THR A 18 -1.71 25.72 5.61
C THR A 18 -0.83 26.97 5.52
N SER A 19 -0.54 27.60 6.66
CA SER A 19 0.36 28.76 6.79
C SER A 19 1.85 28.40 6.75
N CYS A 20 2.21 27.11 6.73
CA CYS A 20 3.61 26.69 6.62
C CYS A 20 4.15 26.92 5.20
N TYR A 21 5.23 27.71 5.08
CA TYR A 21 5.77 28.10 3.77
C TYR A 21 6.81 27.14 3.19
N HIS A 22 7.50 26.34 4.02
CA HIS A 22 8.65 25.55 3.57
C HIS A 22 8.45 24.04 3.72
N ILE A 23 8.34 23.55 4.95
CA ILE A 23 8.39 22.10 5.24
C ILE A 23 7.13 21.39 4.76
N CYS A 24 5.94 21.88 5.13
CA CYS A 24 4.69 21.21 4.75
C CYS A 24 4.51 21.09 3.22
N PRO A 25 4.73 22.12 2.38
CA PRO A 25 4.67 21.98 0.93
C PRO A 25 5.60 20.90 0.38
N MET A 26 6.84 20.83 0.88
CA MET A 26 7.83 19.83 0.47
C MET A 26 7.40 18.41 0.85
N THR A 27 7.03 18.20 2.11
CA THR A 27 6.57 16.91 2.62
C THR A 27 5.29 16.45 1.94
N THR A 28 4.32 17.34 1.70
CA THR A 28 3.07 16.99 1.00
C THR A 28 3.33 16.53 -0.43
N ARG A 29 4.27 17.17 -1.15
CA ARG A 29 4.66 16.74 -2.52
C ARG A 29 5.41 15.42 -2.50
N ASN A 30 6.27 15.20 -1.51
CA ASN A 30 6.95 13.91 -1.33
C ASN A 30 5.93 12.80 -1.04
N LEU A 31 5.00 13.02 -0.11
CA LEU A 31 3.90 12.10 0.20
C LEU A 31 3.07 11.77 -1.05
N HIS A 32 2.72 12.78 -1.85
CA HIS A 32 2.01 12.58 -3.11
C HIS A 32 2.75 11.60 -4.03
N LYS A 33 4.06 11.76 -4.21
CA LYS A 33 4.88 10.84 -5.03
C LYS A 33 4.90 9.42 -4.47
N VAL A 34 5.05 9.27 -3.16
CA VAL A 34 5.08 7.94 -2.51
C VAL A 34 3.72 7.24 -2.63
N VAL A 35 2.62 7.98 -2.45
CA VAL A 35 1.25 7.46 -2.62
C VAL A 35 1.01 6.97 -4.05
N GLU A 36 1.46 7.69 -5.07
CA GLU A 36 1.29 7.25 -6.46
C GLU A 36 2.06 5.95 -6.75
N LYS A 37 3.27 5.79 -6.17
CA LYS A 37 4.01 4.53 -6.24
C LYS A 37 3.30 3.40 -5.51
N ALA A 38 2.79 3.66 -4.31
CA ALA A 38 2.03 2.70 -3.52
C ALA A 38 0.78 2.23 -4.27
N ARG A 39 0.07 3.14 -4.94
CA ARG A 39 -1.11 2.80 -5.77
C ARG A 39 -0.77 2.03 -7.02
N THR A 40 0.37 2.32 -7.63
CA THR A 40 0.88 1.51 -8.74
C THR A 40 1.14 0.07 -8.29
N ALA A 41 1.68 -0.12 -7.07
CA ALA A 41 1.98 -1.43 -6.52
C ALA A 41 0.74 -2.19 -5.98
N LEU A 42 -0.16 -1.49 -5.29
CA LEU A 42 -1.26 -2.10 -4.52
C LEU A 42 -2.64 -1.95 -5.18
N GLY A 43 -2.76 -1.12 -6.21
CA GLY A 43 -4.01 -0.73 -6.86
C GLY A 43 -4.56 0.60 -6.34
N GLY A 44 -5.19 1.38 -7.23
CA GLY A 44 -5.63 2.76 -6.92
C GLY A 44 -6.58 2.91 -5.73
N ASP A 45 -7.45 1.92 -5.53
CA ASP A 45 -8.49 1.93 -4.48
C ASP A 45 -8.13 1.10 -3.24
N SER A 46 -6.86 0.73 -3.08
CA SER A 46 -6.43 -0.17 -2.00
C SER A 46 -6.40 0.47 -0.61
N PHE A 47 -6.18 1.78 -0.53
CA PHE A 47 -6.14 2.57 0.71
C PHE A 47 -6.62 4.00 0.47
N SER A 48 -7.01 4.68 1.55
CA SER A 48 -7.38 6.10 1.56
C SER A 48 -6.21 6.97 2.01
N VAL A 49 -6.18 8.22 1.55
CA VAL A 49 -5.19 9.21 2.02
C VAL A 49 -5.91 10.45 2.48
N ALA A 50 -5.59 10.93 3.68
CA ALA A 50 -6.13 12.15 4.23
C ALA A 50 -5.02 13.10 4.68
N ILE A 51 -5.22 14.38 4.41
CA ILE A 51 -4.37 15.47 4.91
C ILE A 51 -5.25 16.34 5.80
N LEU A 52 -4.90 16.44 7.08
CA LEU A 52 -5.63 17.23 8.07
C LEU A 52 -4.86 18.49 8.42
N GLY A 53 -5.53 19.64 8.38
CA GLY A 53 -5.06 20.89 8.95
C GLY A 53 -5.16 20.88 10.48
N PHE A 54 -4.05 21.02 11.20
CA PHE A 54 -4.06 21.05 12.66
C PHE A 54 -4.18 22.47 13.24
N ASP A 55 -4.00 23.53 12.46
CA ASP A 55 -4.29 24.89 12.89
C ASP A 55 -5.78 25.18 12.73
N ALA A 56 -6.59 24.66 13.65
CA ALA A 56 -8.06 24.70 13.60
C ALA A 56 -8.65 26.12 13.41
N GLN A 57 -7.90 27.18 13.77
CA GLN A 57 -8.35 28.56 13.59
C GLN A 57 -8.21 29.04 12.14
N HIS A 58 -7.19 28.59 11.41
CA HIS A 58 -6.85 29.10 10.07
C HIS A 58 -7.05 28.05 8.96
N ASP A 59 -6.92 26.77 9.27
CA ASP A 59 -7.03 25.65 8.35
C ASP A 59 -8.49 25.29 8.05
N THR A 60 -9.24 26.27 7.57
CA THR A 60 -10.60 26.10 7.08
C THR A 60 -10.65 25.13 5.88
N PRO A 61 -11.82 24.55 5.56
CA PRO A 61 -11.96 23.72 4.36
C PRO A 61 -11.48 24.43 3.08
N GLN A 62 -11.75 25.73 2.93
CA GLN A 62 -11.27 26.51 1.79
C GLN A 62 -9.75 26.67 1.78
N ALA A 63 -9.12 26.90 2.94
CA ALA A 63 -7.66 27.01 3.06
C ALA A 63 -6.99 25.68 2.69
N MET A 64 -7.50 24.56 3.19
CA MET A 64 -6.99 23.22 2.89
C MET A 64 -7.10 22.87 1.39
N LEU A 65 -8.22 23.21 0.75
CA LEU A 65 -8.39 23.03 -0.70
C LEU A 65 -7.46 23.94 -1.52
N SER A 66 -7.21 25.18 -1.07
CA SER A 66 -6.25 26.07 -1.72
C SER A 66 -4.82 25.55 -1.57
N TYR A 67 -4.47 25.08 -0.38
CA TYR A 67 -3.19 24.45 -0.08
C TYR A 67 -2.93 23.24 -0.98
N ALA A 68 -3.88 22.31 -1.07
CA ALA A 68 -3.76 21.10 -1.89
C ALA A 68 -3.53 21.43 -3.38
N ARG A 69 -4.31 22.36 -3.93
CA ARG A 69 -4.13 22.83 -5.33
C ARG A 69 -2.74 23.40 -5.57
N LYS A 70 -2.20 24.20 -4.64
CA LYS A 70 -0.81 24.73 -4.74
C LYS A 70 0.27 23.64 -4.72
N GLN A 71 -0.05 22.45 -4.22
CA GLN A 71 0.86 21.30 -4.22
C GLN A 71 0.63 20.33 -5.40
N GLY A 72 -0.29 20.65 -6.32
CA GLY A 72 -0.64 19.78 -7.44
C GLY A 72 -1.50 18.58 -7.04
N ILE A 73 -2.13 18.63 -5.87
CA ILE A 73 -3.10 17.62 -5.42
C ILE A 73 -4.47 18.06 -5.92
N GLU A 74 -4.77 17.70 -7.17
CA GLU A 74 -6.03 18.01 -7.86
C GLU A 74 -6.91 16.78 -8.08
N ASN A 75 -6.37 15.59 -7.79
CA ASN A 75 -7.01 14.29 -7.95
C ASN A 75 -7.93 13.96 -6.77
N ALA A 76 -9.01 13.20 -7.02
CA ALA A 76 -9.93 12.65 -6.00
C ALA A 76 -9.27 11.65 -5.01
N ALA A 77 -7.95 11.54 -5.12
CA ALA A 77 -7.04 10.67 -4.41
C ALA A 77 -6.86 11.01 -2.92
N PHE A 78 -6.96 12.29 -2.57
CA PHE A 78 -6.66 12.80 -1.25
C PHE A 78 -7.92 13.43 -0.66
N HIS A 79 -8.17 13.13 0.61
CA HIS A 79 -9.19 13.77 1.41
C HIS A 79 -8.56 14.92 2.19
N LEU A 80 -8.96 16.15 1.88
CA LEU A 80 -8.48 17.35 2.57
C LEU A 80 -9.44 17.65 3.72
N LEU A 81 -8.93 17.56 4.94
CA LEU A 81 -9.73 17.63 6.16
C LEU A 81 -9.41 18.90 6.94
N SER A 82 -10.46 19.44 7.54
CA SER A 82 -10.43 20.54 8.50
C SER A 82 -11.30 20.10 9.68
N ALA A 83 -10.89 20.44 10.90
CA ALA A 83 -11.58 20.02 12.12
C ALA A 83 -11.53 21.13 13.17
N ASP A 84 -12.48 21.10 14.10
CA ASP A 84 -12.47 21.98 15.27
C ASP A 84 -11.33 21.65 16.24
N SER A 85 -11.03 22.58 17.13
CA SER A 85 -9.90 22.46 18.07
C SER A 85 -10.01 21.25 18.99
N ASP A 86 -11.22 20.85 19.42
CA ASP A 86 -11.39 19.70 20.31
C ASP A 86 -11.07 18.39 19.57
N THR A 87 -11.55 18.28 18.33
CA THR A 87 -11.25 17.15 17.44
C THR A 87 -9.75 17.07 17.13
N VAL A 88 -9.10 18.20 16.79
CA VAL A 88 -7.65 18.23 16.54
C VAL A 88 -6.89 17.81 17.79
N ASN A 89 -7.22 18.36 18.96
CA ASN A 89 -6.54 18.04 20.23
C ASN A 89 -6.69 16.56 20.61
N ALA A 90 -7.87 15.98 20.42
CA ALA A 90 -8.10 14.56 20.67
C ALA A 90 -7.25 13.68 19.74
N LEU A 91 -7.22 14.02 18.45
CA LEU A 91 -6.50 13.25 17.44
C LEU A 91 -4.99 13.36 17.61
N THR A 92 -4.45 14.56 17.84
CA THR A 92 -3.01 14.75 18.05
C THR A 92 -2.54 13.98 19.28
N LYS A 93 -3.34 13.95 20.36
CA LYS A 93 -3.05 13.13 21.55
C LYS A 93 -3.04 11.64 21.24
N GLN A 94 -3.99 11.13 20.46
CA GLN A 94 -4.04 9.72 20.07
C GLN A 94 -2.86 9.32 19.18
N LEU A 95 -2.45 10.22 18.28
CA LEU A 95 -1.31 10.01 17.38
C LEU A 95 0.04 10.32 18.03
N GLY A 96 0.08 10.83 19.27
CA GLY A 96 1.31 11.32 19.88
C GLY A 96 1.94 12.49 19.13
N PHE A 97 1.18 13.21 18.30
CA PHE A 97 1.64 14.34 17.50
C PHE A 97 1.84 15.56 18.41
N GLN A 98 3.07 16.07 18.45
CA GLN A 98 3.44 17.23 19.26
C GLN A 98 3.71 18.43 18.35
N PHE A 99 3.13 19.57 18.73
CA PHE A 99 3.35 20.86 18.08
C PHE A 99 3.35 21.98 19.13
N PHE A 100 4.12 23.02 18.85
CA PHE A 100 4.27 24.19 19.71
C PHE A 100 4.20 25.45 18.87
N THR A 101 3.59 26.51 19.39
CA THR A 101 3.61 27.81 18.72
C THR A 101 5.01 28.39 18.73
N SER A 102 5.47 28.88 17.58
CA SER A 102 6.74 29.58 17.40
C SER A 102 6.52 30.92 16.71
N PRO A 103 7.49 31.86 16.73
CA PRO A 103 7.32 33.19 16.11
C PRO A 103 6.95 33.16 14.62
N ASN A 104 7.26 32.06 13.93
CA ASN A 104 7.01 31.87 12.50
C ASN A 104 5.86 30.88 12.21
N GLY A 105 5.03 30.55 13.21
CA GLY A 105 3.92 29.61 13.08
C GLY A 105 3.98 28.51 14.14
N PHE A 106 4.28 27.29 13.70
CA PHE A 106 4.35 26.12 14.58
C PHE A 106 5.60 25.28 14.34
N ASP A 107 6.24 24.90 15.43
CA ASP A 107 7.28 23.88 15.45
C ASP A 107 6.60 22.55 15.78
N HIS A 108 6.67 21.57 14.88
CA HIS A 108 6.01 20.28 15.04
C HIS A 108 6.83 19.15 14.44
N ILE A 109 6.54 17.93 14.89
CA ILE A 109 7.11 16.73 14.27
C ILE A 109 6.48 16.50 12.89
N VAL A 110 7.28 16.19 11.89
CA VAL A 110 6.77 15.78 10.58
C VAL A 110 6.55 14.27 10.61
N GLN A 111 5.30 13.85 10.45
CA GLN A 111 4.94 12.44 10.44
C GLN A 111 3.79 12.13 9.49
N ALA A 112 3.81 10.93 8.91
CA ALA A 112 2.68 10.28 8.26
C ALA A 112 2.28 9.05 9.08
N SER A 113 1.00 8.94 9.42
CA SER A 113 0.46 7.83 10.22
C SER A 113 -0.27 6.85 9.30
N VAL A 114 0.06 5.57 9.41
CA VAL A 114 -0.65 4.49 8.74
C VAL A 114 -1.61 3.87 9.74
N ILE A 115 -2.89 3.90 9.41
CA ILE A 115 -4.00 3.45 10.24
C ILE A 115 -4.67 2.28 9.50
N ASP A 116 -4.99 1.21 10.22
CA ASP A 116 -5.65 0.05 9.65
C ASP A 116 -7.15 0.30 9.36
N ALA A 117 -7.83 -0.69 8.77
CA ALA A 117 -9.22 -0.51 8.34
C ALA A 117 -10.23 -0.41 9.50
N GLU A 118 -9.86 -0.80 10.72
CA GLU A 118 -10.67 -0.67 11.94
C GLU A 118 -10.46 0.68 12.62
N GLY A 119 -9.41 1.41 12.22
CA GLY A 119 -9.05 2.70 12.77
C GLY A 119 -7.98 2.62 13.85
N VAL A 120 -7.21 1.54 13.92
CA VAL A 120 -6.09 1.38 14.85
C VAL A 120 -4.81 1.86 14.17
N LEU A 121 -4.00 2.64 14.91
CA LEU A 121 -2.69 3.08 14.44
C LEU A 121 -1.77 1.86 14.25
N TYR A 122 -1.31 1.64 13.02
CA TYR A 122 -0.42 0.53 12.67
C TYR A 122 1.06 0.95 12.78
N THR A 123 1.42 2.07 12.16
CA THR A 123 2.79 2.62 12.25
C THR A 123 2.82 4.11 11.90
N GLN A 124 3.95 4.74 12.19
CA GLN A 124 4.21 6.15 11.89
C GLN A 124 5.58 6.30 11.24
N VAL A 125 5.61 7.04 10.14
CA VAL A 125 6.84 7.38 9.41
C VAL A 125 7.17 8.83 9.69
N TYR A 126 8.40 9.10 10.11
CA TYR A 126 8.86 10.42 10.51
C TYR A 126 9.84 11.01 9.50
N GLY A 127 9.90 12.33 9.45
CA GLY A 127 10.86 13.08 8.63
C GLY A 127 10.22 13.85 7.47
N GLU A 128 10.97 14.80 6.91
CA GLU A 128 10.50 15.67 5.83
C GLU A 128 10.32 14.91 4.50
N VAL A 129 11.07 13.82 4.35
CA VAL A 129 11.06 12.90 3.21
C VAL A 129 10.61 11.54 3.72
N PHE A 130 9.42 11.11 3.33
CA PHE A 130 8.96 9.76 3.55
C PHE A 130 9.64 8.84 2.56
N GLU A 131 10.50 7.95 3.06
CA GLU A 131 11.09 6.91 2.23
C GLU A 131 10.00 5.96 1.74
N THR A 132 10.04 5.63 0.45
CA THR A 132 9.02 4.80 -0.18
C THR A 132 8.78 3.49 0.58
N PRO A 133 9.81 2.69 0.95
CA PRO A 133 9.58 1.42 1.65
C PRO A 133 8.92 1.58 3.01
N LEU A 134 9.27 2.64 3.75
CA LEU A 134 8.76 2.86 5.10
C LEU A 134 7.26 3.15 5.13
N LEU A 135 6.70 3.69 4.04
CA LEU A 135 5.26 3.91 3.93
C LEU A 135 4.56 2.77 3.16
N VAL A 136 5.17 2.24 2.11
CA VAL A 136 4.53 1.25 1.23
C VAL A 136 4.55 -0.16 1.81
N GLU A 137 5.60 -0.59 2.52
CA GLU A 137 5.61 -1.93 3.14
C GLU A 137 4.49 -2.11 4.18
N PRO A 138 4.28 -1.17 5.13
CA PRO A 138 3.13 -1.25 6.05
C PRO A 138 1.78 -1.28 5.32
N LEU A 139 1.64 -0.53 4.23
CA LEU A 139 0.42 -0.58 3.42
C LEU A 139 0.26 -1.91 2.71
N LYS A 140 1.36 -2.51 2.23
CA LYS A 140 1.36 -3.84 1.59
C LYS A 140 0.87 -4.89 2.57
N ASP A 141 1.35 -4.88 3.81
CA ASP A 141 0.90 -5.77 4.88
C ASP A 141 -0.61 -5.62 5.11
N LEU A 142 -1.07 -4.38 5.32
CA LEU A 142 -2.48 -4.11 5.62
C LEU A 142 -3.44 -4.39 4.45
N VAL A 143 -2.98 -4.23 3.22
CA VAL A 143 -3.80 -4.42 2.00
C VAL A 143 -3.83 -5.88 1.55
N LEU A 144 -2.69 -6.58 1.62
CA LEU A 144 -2.53 -7.92 1.04
C LEU A 144 -2.66 -9.05 2.06
N ASP A 145 -2.36 -8.83 3.34
CA ASP A 145 -2.45 -9.87 4.39
C ASP A 145 -3.86 -9.99 5.00
N ARG A 146 -4.84 -9.22 4.49
CA ARG A 146 -6.22 -9.27 4.96
C ARG A 146 -7.13 -10.12 4.07
N PRO A 147 -7.82 -11.12 4.63
CA PRO A 147 -8.97 -11.73 3.96
C PRO A 147 -10.10 -10.71 3.90
N LYS A 148 -10.45 -10.22 2.70
CA LYS A 148 -11.60 -9.31 2.56
C LYS A 148 -12.91 -10.11 2.60
N PRO A 149 -13.96 -9.66 3.30
CA PRO A 149 -15.24 -10.36 3.32
C PRO A 149 -15.79 -10.55 1.90
N GLY A 150 -16.14 -11.78 1.53
CA GLY A 150 -16.67 -12.11 0.20
C GLY A 150 -15.63 -12.44 -0.88
N GLN A 151 -14.34 -12.55 -0.53
CA GLN A 151 -13.30 -13.02 -1.46
C GLN A 151 -13.34 -14.55 -1.64
N THR A 152 -13.05 -14.99 -2.85
CA THR A 152 -12.88 -16.42 -3.16
C THR A 152 -11.47 -16.89 -2.78
N PHE A 153 -11.28 -18.19 -2.60
CA PHE A 153 -9.95 -18.78 -2.34
C PHE A 153 -8.91 -18.42 -3.41
N LEU A 154 -9.34 -18.22 -4.66
CA LEU A 154 -8.48 -17.78 -5.75
C LEU A 154 -7.97 -16.35 -5.55
N ASP A 155 -8.82 -15.44 -5.04
CA ASP A 155 -8.44 -14.05 -4.77
C ASP A 155 -7.39 -13.97 -3.64
N GLU A 156 -7.54 -14.81 -2.62
CA GLU A 156 -6.58 -14.92 -1.51
C GLU A 156 -5.22 -15.44 -1.99
N LEU A 157 -5.22 -16.48 -2.84
CA LEU A 157 -4.00 -17.01 -3.44
C LEU A 157 -3.31 -15.95 -4.33
N VAL A 158 -4.08 -15.20 -5.10
CA VAL A 158 -3.57 -14.11 -5.95
C VAL A 158 -2.96 -12.99 -5.11
N ASN A 159 -3.59 -12.58 -4.01
CA ASN A 159 -3.04 -11.55 -3.11
C ASN A 159 -1.73 -12.01 -2.47
N LYS A 160 -1.65 -13.28 -2.06
CA LYS A 160 -0.42 -13.87 -1.52
C LYS A 160 0.69 -13.92 -2.56
N VAL A 161 0.38 -14.35 -3.79
CA VAL A 161 1.34 -14.31 -4.90
C VAL A 161 1.78 -12.88 -5.20
N ARG A 162 0.86 -11.90 -5.25
CA ARG A 162 1.22 -10.48 -5.43
C ARG A 162 2.12 -9.96 -4.32
N PHE A 163 1.87 -10.35 -3.07
CA PHE A 163 2.71 -9.96 -1.94
C PHE A 163 4.15 -10.44 -2.11
N PHE A 164 4.34 -11.71 -2.51
CA PHE A 164 5.67 -12.28 -2.76
C PHE A 164 6.31 -11.78 -4.06
N CYS A 165 5.52 -11.57 -5.10
CA CYS A 165 6.00 -11.14 -6.41
C CYS A 165 6.16 -9.64 -6.53
N THR A 166 5.82 -8.80 -5.55
CA THR A 166 6.04 -7.33 -5.66
C THR A 166 7.21 -6.93 -4.76
N ALA A 167 8.37 -6.70 -5.37
CA ALA A 167 9.61 -6.37 -4.67
C ALA A 167 10.03 -4.91 -4.93
N TYR A 168 10.58 -4.27 -3.89
CA TYR A 168 11.12 -2.92 -3.99
C TYR A 168 12.50 -2.92 -4.66
N ASP A 169 12.70 -2.10 -5.69
CA ASP A 169 13.97 -1.87 -6.38
C ASP A 169 14.56 -0.51 -5.95
N PRO A 170 15.64 -0.48 -5.14
CA PRO A 170 16.25 0.77 -4.67
C PRO A 170 16.85 1.63 -5.77
N SER A 171 17.23 1.05 -6.91
CA SER A 171 17.88 1.79 -8.01
C SER A 171 16.91 2.69 -8.77
N ARG A 172 15.62 2.34 -8.77
CA ARG A 172 14.54 3.06 -9.43
C ARG A 172 13.53 3.68 -8.45
N ASP A 173 13.71 3.43 -7.16
CA ASP A 173 12.82 3.89 -6.09
C ASP A 173 11.35 3.55 -6.39
N GLY A 174 11.09 2.26 -6.65
CA GLY A 174 9.78 1.76 -7.07
C GLY A 174 9.62 0.25 -6.93
N TYR A 175 8.37 -0.22 -7.04
CA TYR A 175 8.01 -1.63 -6.92
C TYR A 175 7.85 -2.27 -8.29
N GLN A 176 8.40 -3.49 -8.43
CA GLN A 176 8.35 -4.27 -9.66
C GLN A 176 7.82 -5.67 -9.39
N PHE A 177 7.27 -6.28 -10.43
CA PHE A 177 6.81 -7.66 -10.36
C PHE A 177 7.99 -8.61 -10.58
N ASP A 178 8.36 -9.38 -9.57
CA ASP A 178 9.36 -10.43 -9.60
C ASP A 178 8.78 -11.69 -10.26
N TYR A 179 9.09 -11.85 -11.55
CA TYR A 179 8.66 -12.98 -12.36
C TYR A 179 9.41 -14.28 -12.05
N SER A 180 10.42 -14.28 -11.17
CA SER A 180 11.23 -15.46 -10.85
C SER A 180 10.38 -16.64 -10.35
N LEU A 181 9.31 -16.37 -9.60
CA LEU A 181 8.38 -17.39 -9.12
C LEU A 181 7.61 -18.07 -10.27
N PHE A 182 7.12 -17.28 -11.23
CA PHE A 182 6.40 -17.78 -12.40
C PHE A 182 7.32 -18.53 -13.37
N ILE A 183 8.54 -18.02 -13.57
CA ILE A 183 9.58 -18.70 -14.36
C ILE A 183 9.93 -20.04 -13.71
N GLY A 184 10.14 -20.06 -12.39
CA GLY A 184 10.40 -21.30 -11.65
C GLY A 184 9.25 -22.31 -11.76
N LEU A 185 7.99 -21.84 -11.64
CA LEU A 185 6.81 -22.69 -11.70
C LEU A 185 6.56 -23.27 -13.10
N THR A 186 6.78 -22.47 -14.15
CA THR A 186 6.68 -22.94 -15.54
C THR A 186 7.78 -23.95 -15.90
N ILE A 187 9.03 -23.69 -15.50
CA ILE A 187 10.14 -24.64 -15.68
C ILE A 187 9.87 -25.93 -14.89
N GLY A 188 9.45 -25.81 -13.63
CA GLY A 188 9.13 -26.94 -12.77
C GLY A 188 7.99 -27.80 -13.33
N ALA A 189 6.90 -27.16 -13.78
CA ALA A 189 5.79 -27.85 -14.43
C ALA A 189 6.24 -28.57 -15.69
N PHE A 190 7.08 -27.96 -16.53
CA PHE A 190 7.60 -28.58 -17.74
C PHE A 190 8.44 -29.83 -17.44
N ILE A 191 9.32 -29.77 -16.43
CA ILE A 191 10.12 -30.92 -15.98
C ILE A 191 9.21 -32.05 -15.49
N ILE A 192 8.22 -31.75 -14.64
CA ILE A 192 7.28 -32.74 -14.10
C ILE A 192 6.45 -33.38 -15.22
N LEU A 193 5.92 -32.56 -16.14
CA LEU A 193 5.07 -33.04 -17.23
C LEU A 193 5.85 -33.92 -18.22
N SER A 194 7.09 -33.53 -18.54
CA SER A 194 7.97 -34.33 -19.40
C SER A 194 8.35 -35.66 -18.75
N GLY A 195 8.63 -35.66 -17.43
CA GLY A 195 8.92 -36.88 -16.67
C GLY A 195 7.73 -37.82 -16.62
N LEU A 196 6.53 -37.30 -16.34
CA LEU A 196 5.29 -38.09 -16.35
C LEU A 196 4.98 -38.65 -17.74
N LEU A 197 5.15 -37.85 -18.79
CA LEU A 197 4.96 -38.29 -20.17
C LEU A 197 5.95 -39.40 -20.53
N PHE A 198 7.22 -39.27 -20.16
CA PHE A 198 8.24 -40.30 -20.39
C PHE A 198 7.88 -41.62 -19.69
N VAL A 199 7.50 -41.57 -18.41
CA VAL A 199 7.07 -42.74 -17.65
C VAL A 199 5.83 -43.38 -18.29
N LEU A 200 4.85 -42.57 -18.71
CA LEU A 200 3.64 -43.06 -19.37
C LEU A 200 3.95 -43.76 -20.70
N LEU A 201 4.81 -43.15 -21.53
CA LEU A 201 5.24 -43.73 -22.81
C LEU A 201 6.00 -45.05 -22.60
N GLU A 202 6.84 -45.12 -21.58
CA GLU A 202 7.59 -46.34 -21.26
C GLU A 202 6.67 -47.47 -20.74
N LEU A 203 5.68 -47.14 -19.91
CA LEU A 203 4.65 -48.10 -19.47
C LEU A 203 3.79 -48.59 -20.63
N LEU A 204 3.40 -47.71 -21.56
CA LEU A 204 2.67 -48.08 -22.78
C LEU A 204 3.52 -48.94 -23.73
N LYS A 205 4.82 -48.70 -23.81
CA LYS A 205 5.74 -49.52 -24.61
C LYS A 205 5.91 -50.92 -24.00
N ARG A 206 6.05 -51.02 -22.68
CA ARG A 206 6.15 -52.30 -21.96
C ARG A 206 4.88 -53.14 -22.11
N SER A 207 3.69 -52.54 -21.97
CA SER A 207 2.43 -53.27 -22.14
C SER A 207 2.20 -53.79 -23.57
N ARG A 208 2.68 -53.06 -24.60
CA ARG A 208 2.67 -53.55 -25.98
C ARG A 208 3.58 -54.76 -26.19
N LEU A 209 4.80 -54.72 -25.63
CA LEU A 209 5.76 -55.82 -25.72
C LEU A 209 5.27 -57.10 -25.03
N ASP A 210 4.62 -56.98 -23.87
CA ASP A 210 4.01 -58.13 -23.18
C ASP A 210 2.81 -58.71 -23.96
N ARG A 211 2.01 -57.85 -24.61
CA ARG A 211 0.88 -58.29 -25.44
C ARG A 211 1.34 -59.04 -26.69
N ASP A 212 2.43 -58.60 -27.33
CA ASP A 212 2.99 -59.27 -28.51
C ASP A 212 3.64 -60.62 -28.14
N ARG A 213 4.26 -60.74 -26.95
CA ARG A 213 4.77 -62.03 -26.43
C ARG A 213 3.67 -63.05 -26.18
N HIS A 214 2.48 -62.61 -25.78
CA HIS A 214 1.34 -63.50 -25.53
C HIS A 214 0.67 -64.01 -26.83
N MET A 215 0.84 -63.34 -27.97
CA MET A 215 0.31 -63.82 -29.26
C MET A 215 1.26 -64.79 -30.01
N GLN A 216 2.52 -64.89 -29.59
CA GLN A 216 3.52 -65.78 -30.21
C GLN A 216 3.68 -67.14 -29.49
N ARG A 217 2.87 -67.42 -28.47
CA ARG A 217 2.75 -68.72 -27.79
C ARG A 217 1.41 -69.35 -28.11
#